data_AF-W2D1K4-F1
#
_entry.id   AF-W2D1K4-F1
#
_cell.length_a   1.000
_cell.length_b   1.000
_cell.length_c   1.000
_cell.angle_alpha   90.00
_cell.angle_beta   90.00
_cell.angle_gamma   90.00
#
_symmetry.space_group_name_H-M   'P 1'
#
loop_
_entity.id
_entity.type
_entity.pdbx_description
1 polymer ?
#
loop_
_entity_poly.entity_id
_entity_poly.type
_entity_poly.pdbx_seq_one_letter_code
_entity_poly.pdbx_strand_id
1 'polypeptide(L)'
;TIISAHLDLRLLDMQGNDHLNPASPGAVDLSKIKVYYVIDGKEQLFYRGNLTAARGYLVYTPKETGERYYSLRLFFSIESKEEVTTTIVDWGDGHRDVFKVAFIRKENRISQRSIWLNDSLIFDLQKKIDSTTDYIFEIKR
;
A
#
# COMPACT_ATOMS: atom_id res chain seq x y z
N THR A 1 13.77 15.11 7.56
CA THR A 1 12.51 14.49 8.02
C THR A 1 12.50 13.02 7.73
N ILE A 2 12.22 12.17 8.72
CA ILE A 2 12.05 10.73 8.54
C ILE A 2 10.58 10.45 8.21
N ILE A 3 10.32 9.69 7.14
CA ILE A 3 8.96 9.39 6.68
C ILE A 3 8.81 7.88 6.56
N SER A 4 7.90 7.31 7.35
CA SER A 4 7.42 5.94 7.25
C SER A 4 5.92 5.98 6.97
N ALA A 5 5.58 5.91 5.69
CA ALA A 5 4.23 6.04 5.18
C ALA A 5 4.03 5.13 3.96
N HIS A 6 4.34 3.85 4.15
CA HIS A 6 4.16 2.83 3.13
C HIS A 6 3.81 1.49 3.76
N LEU A 7 3.23 0.62 2.95
CA LEU A 7 2.96 -0.77 3.29
C LEU A 7 3.37 -1.64 2.10
N ASP A 8 4.10 -2.70 2.38
CA ASP A 8 4.41 -3.72 1.39
C ASP A 8 3.28 -4.74 1.36
N LEU A 9 2.80 -5.05 0.16
CA LEU A 9 1.63 -5.87 -0.09
C LEU A 9 1.99 -7.09 -0.93
N ARG A 10 1.35 -8.21 -0.64
CA ARG A 10 1.20 -9.35 -1.57
C ARG A 10 -0.26 -9.50 -1.93
N LEU A 11 -0.51 -9.88 -3.17
CA LEU A 11 -1.86 -10.18 -3.66
C LEU A 11 -1.90 -11.64 -4.05
N LEU A 12 -2.49 -12.47 -3.19
CA LEU A 12 -2.50 -13.92 -3.37
C LEU A 12 -3.95 -14.42 -3.43
N ASP A 13 -4.23 -15.43 -4.24
CA ASP A 13 -5.52 -16.13 -4.15
C ASP A 13 -5.56 -17.15 -3.00
N MET A 14 -6.71 -17.80 -2.86
CA MET A 14 -6.94 -18.86 -1.86
C MET A 14 -6.11 -20.13 -2.13
N GLN A 15 -5.57 -20.30 -3.33
CA GLN A 15 -4.66 -21.38 -3.71
C GLN A 15 -3.18 -20.98 -3.54
N GLY A 16 -2.89 -19.71 -3.26
CA GLY A 16 -1.55 -19.15 -3.13
C GLY A 16 -0.92 -18.70 -4.45
N ASN A 17 -1.69 -18.56 -5.53
CA ASN A 17 -1.21 -17.95 -6.76
C ASN A 17 -0.97 -16.46 -6.55
N ASP A 18 0.13 -15.95 -7.11
CA ASP A 18 0.57 -14.57 -6.94
C ASP A 18 0.02 -13.70 -8.07
N HIS A 19 -1.02 -12.92 -7.78
CA HIS A 19 -1.65 -12.07 -8.78
C HIS A 19 -0.80 -10.86 -9.16
N LEU A 20 0.27 -10.53 -8.40
CA LEU A 20 1.24 -9.52 -8.84
C LEU A 20 2.25 -10.09 -9.84
N ASN A 21 2.38 -11.42 -9.93
CA ASN A 21 3.23 -12.07 -10.92
C ASN A 21 2.50 -12.11 -12.28
N PRO A 22 3.00 -11.43 -13.33
CA PRO A 22 2.34 -11.39 -14.64
C PRO A 22 2.18 -12.75 -15.33
N ALA A 23 2.94 -13.77 -14.89
CA ALA A 23 2.84 -15.13 -15.42
C ALA A 23 1.81 -16.01 -14.67
N SER A 24 1.21 -15.50 -13.59
CA SER A 24 0.25 -16.26 -12.79
C SER A 24 -1.16 -16.22 -13.42
N PRO A 25 -1.94 -17.31 -13.31
CA PRO A 25 -3.37 -17.24 -13.58
C PRO A 25 -4.03 -16.15 -12.73
N GLY A 26 -4.93 -15.36 -13.31
CA GLY A 26 -5.61 -14.28 -12.59
C GLY A 26 -4.73 -13.06 -12.28
N ALA A 27 -3.54 -12.97 -12.87
CA ALA A 27 -2.65 -11.83 -12.67
C ALA A 27 -3.32 -10.49 -12.99
N VAL A 28 -3.11 -9.51 -12.11
CA VAL A 28 -3.53 -8.14 -12.37
C VAL A 28 -2.61 -7.50 -13.41
N ASP A 29 -3.18 -6.68 -14.28
CA ASP A 29 -2.38 -5.86 -15.18
C ASP A 29 -1.76 -4.72 -14.39
N LEU A 30 -0.48 -4.89 -14.02
CA LEU A 30 0.28 -3.90 -13.24
C LEU A 30 0.34 -2.52 -13.91
N SER A 31 0.08 -2.41 -15.22
CA SER A 31 0.00 -1.13 -15.92
C SER A 31 -1.30 -0.37 -15.64
N LYS A 32 -2.37 -1.09 -15.28
CA LYS A 32 -3.72 -0.56 -15.03
C LYS A 32 -3.99 -0.20 -13.57
N ILE A 33 -3.13 -0.59 -12.64
CA ILE A 33 -3.25 -0.20 -11.23
C ILE A 33 -3.22 1.32 -11.11
N LYS A 34 -4.19 1.87 -10.38
CA LYS A 34 -4.30 3.29 -10.08
C LYS A 34 -4.37 3.50 -8.57
N VAL A 35 -3.63 4.49 -8.08
CA VAL A 35 -3.68 4.92 -6.69
C VAL A 35 -4.38 6.27 -6.63
N TYR A 36 -5.38 6.38 -5.77
CA TYR A 36 -6.08 7.63 -5.50
C TYR A 36 -5.84 8.04 -4.05
N TYR A 37 -5.61 9.32 -3.81
CA TYR A 37 -5.67 9.90 -2.48
C TYR A 37 -6.99 10.63 -2.33
N VAL A 38 -7.68 10.41 -1.21
CA VAL A 38 -8.84 11.22 -0.86
C VAL A 38 -8.33 12.46 -0.13
N ILE A 39 -8.64 13.63 -0.68
CA ILE A 39 -8.26 14.92 -0.11
C ILE A 39 -9.53 15.78 -0.10
N ASP A 40 -9.90 16.29 1.08
CA ASP A 40 -11.12 17.07 1.28
C ASP A 40 -12.38 16.33 0.77
N GLY A 41 -12.43 15.02 1.03
CA GLY A 41 -13.54 14.14 0.63
C GLY A 41 -13.61 13.79 -0.87
N LYS A 42 -12.63 14.20 -1.69
CA LYS A 42 -12.60 13.92 -3.13
C LYS A 42 -11.46 12.98 -3.50
N GLU A 43 -11.76 11.96 -4.31
CA GLU A 43 -10.73 11.09 -4.89
C GLU A 43 -9.88 11.86 -5.90
N GLN A 44 -8.56 11.85 -5.72
CA GLN A 44 -7.60 12.45 -6.64
C GLN A 44 -6.65 11.36 -7.12
N LEU A 45 -6.60 11.14 -8.44
CA LEU A 45 -5.63 10.21 -9.02
C LEU A 45 -4.21 10.71 -8.74
N PHE A 46 -3.39 9.88 -8.10
CA PHE A 46 -2.01 10.21 -7.86
C PHE A 46 -1.17 9.91 -9.10
N TYR A 47 -0.58 10.95 -9.67
CA TYR A 47 0.43 10.82 -10.71
C TYR A 47 1.44 11.97 -10.63
N ARG A 48 2.73 11.63 -10.49
CA ARG A 48 3.85 12.58 -10.51
C ARG A 48 5.02 11.96 -11.26
N GLY A 49 5.13 12.27 -12.55
CA GLY A 49 6.12 11.65 -13.45
C GLY A 49 7.59 11.89 -13.07
N ASN A 50 7.87 12.86 -12.21
CA ASN A 50 9.22 13.14 -11.71
C ASN A 50 9.63 12.30 -10.48
N LEU A 51 8.75 11.44 -9.95
CA LEU A 51 9.05 10.56 -8.80
C LEU A 51 9.37 9.15 -9.28
N THR A 52 10.23 8.44 -8.52
CA THR A 52 10.49 7.00 -8.75
C THR A 52 9.19 6.19 -8.68
N ALA A 53 8.36 6.44 -7.67
CA ALA A 53 7.03 5.86 -7.51
C ALA A 53 5.97 6.77 -8.15
N ALA A 54 6.09 7.06 -9.46
CA ALA A 54 5.26 8.05 -10.14
C ALA A 54 3.74 7.81 -10.02
N ARG A 55 3.33 6.54 -9.84
CA ARG A 55 1.93 6.11 -9.68
C ARG A 55 1.54 5.80 -8.23
N GLY A 56 2.38 6.15 -7.26
CA GLY A 56 2.10 5.95 -5.83
C GLY A 56 2.43 4.55 -5.31
N TYR A 57 3.07 3.72 -6.13
CA TYR A 57 3.56 2.41 -5.74
C TYR A 57 4.86 2.03 -6.47
N LEU A 58 5.56 1.04 -5.92
CA LEU A 58 6.63 0.30 -6.58
C LEU A 58 6.27 -1.19 -6.58
N VAL A 59 6.70 -1.92 -7.60
CA VAL A 59 6.58 -3.38 -7.65
C VAL A 59 7.98 -3.95 -7.59
N TYR A 60 8.18 -4.95 -6.75
CA TYR A 60 9.43 -5.66 -6.61
C TYR A 60 9.24 -7.12 -6.99
N THR A 61 10.16 -7.64 -7.78
CA THR A 61 10.21 -9.04 -8.17
C THR A 61 10.85 -9.91 -7.08
N PRO A 62 10.55 -11.22 -7.04
CA PRO A 62 11.26 -12.20 -6.21
C PRO A 62 12.79 -12.10 -6.31
N LYS A 63 13.31 -11.80 -7.51
CA LYS A 63 14.75 -11.68 -7.76
C LYS A 63 15.37 -10.48 -7.07
N GLU A 64 14.65 -9.35 -7.00
CA GLU A 64 15.15 -8.12 -6.38
C GLU A 64 15.14 -8.19 -4.85
N THR A 65 14.17 -8.88 -4.28
CA THR A 65 13.96 -8.96 -2.83
C THR A 65 14.56 -10.20 -2.19
N GLY A 66 14.80 -11.27 -2.97
CA GLY A 66 15.11 -12.59 -2.44
C GLY A 66 13.90 -13.32 -1.85
N GLU A 67 12.70 -12.77 -2.00
CA GLU A 67 11.44 -13.33 -1.49
C GLU A 67 10.82 -14.32 -2.48
N ARG A 68 9.84 -15.11 -2.00
CA ARG A 68 9.11 -16.08 -2.85
C ARG A 68 8.15 -15.42 -3.84
N TYR A 69 7.54 -14.30 -3.47
CA TYR A 69 6.45 -13.65 -4.22
C TYR A 69 6.85 -12.24 -4.67
N TYR A 70 6.19 -11.74 -5.70
CA TYR A 70 6.17 -10.33 -6.01
C TYR A 70 5.60 -9.55 -4.81
N SER A 71 6.07 -8.32 -4.63
CA SER A 71 5.49 -7.40 -3.66
C SER A 71 5.23 -6.04 -4.27
N LEU A 72 4.20 -5.37 -3.77
CA LEU A 72 3.85 -4.00 -4.13
C LEU A 72 4.03 -3.12 -2.90
N ARG A 73 4.97 -2.16 -2.96
CA ARG A 73 5.10 -1.11 -1.95
C ARG A 73 4.14 0.02 -2.28
N LEU A 74 3.09 0.15 -1.48
CA LEU A 74 2.10 1.22 -1.60
C LEU A 74 2.52 2.41 -0.74
N PHE A 75 2.53 3.62 -1.32
CA PHE A 75 2.78 4.85 -0.58
C PHE A 75 1.46 5.53 -0.20
N PHE A 76 1.37 5.98 1.04
CA PHE A 76 0.18 6.64 1.58
C PHE A 76 0.28 8.17 1.46
N SER A 77 -0.89 8.82 1.40
CA SER A 77 -0.98 10.28 1.35
C SER A 77 -0.49 10.92 2.66
N ILE A 78 0.74 11.44 2.66
CA ILE A 78 1.28 12.21 3.80
C ILE A 78 0.97 13.70 3.72
N GLU A 79 0.56 14.19 2.55
CA GLU A 79 0.31 15.61 2.28
C GLU A 79 -1.03 16.08 2.84
N SER A 80 -2.00 15.17 2.93
CA SER A 80 -3.26 15.44 3.63
C SER A 80 -2.98 15.77 5.10
N LYS A 81 -3.66 16.80 5.62
CA LYS A 81 -3.62 17.19 7.03
C LYS A 81 -4.72 16.51 7.85
N GLU A 82 -5.52 15.66 7.23
CA GLU A 82 -6.53 14.86 7.92
C GLU A 82 -5.87 13.95 8.97
N GLU A 83 -6.57 13.72 10.08
CA GLU A 83 -6.09 12.82 11.14
C GLU A 83 -5.94 11.39 10.60
N VAL A 84 -6.91 10.98 9.79
CA VAL A 84 -6.94 9.70 9.09
C VAL A 84 -7.03 9.99 7.60
N THR A 85 -5.99 9.63 6.88
CA THR A 85 -5.91 9.79 5.43
C THR A 85 -6.49 8.57 4.74
N THR A 86 -7.06 8.73 3.54
CA THR A 86 -7.57 7.61 2.75
C THR A 86 -6.80 7.48 1.44
N THR A 87 -6.32 6.27 1.16
CA THR A 87 -5.68 5.86 -0.09
C THR A 87 -6.49 4.73 -0.69
N ILE A 88 -6.86 4.84 -1.96
CA ILE A 88 -7.63 3.80 -2.66
C ILE A 88 -6.75 3.21 -3.75
N VAL A 89 -6.62 1.88 -3.76
CA VAL A 89 -5.98 1.14 -4.85
C VAL A 89 -7.08 0.55 -5.72
N ASP A 90 -7.17 1.01 -6.96
CA ASP A 90 -7.96 0.38 -8.01
C ASP A 90 -7.04 -0.54 -8.79
N TRP A 91 -7.34 -1.84 -8.79
CA TRP A 91 -6.49 -2.86 -9.38
C TRP A 91 -6.64 -2.98 -10.90
N GLY A 92 -7.60 -2.25 -11.50
CA GLY A 92 -7.86 -2.29 -12.93
C GLY A 92 -8.64 -3.52 -13.41
N ASP A 93 -9.09 -4.37 -12.48
CA ASP A 93 -9.91 -5.56 -12.70
C ASP A 93 -11.35 -5.40 -12.14
N GLY A 94 -11.72 -4.18 -11.74
CA GLY A 94 -13.01 -3.87 -11.09
C GLY A 94 -12.96 -3.92 -9.56
N HIS A 95 -11.91 -4.47 -8.95
CA HIS A 95 -11.74 -4.47 -7.50
C HIS A 95 -11.02 -3.21 -7.03
N ARG A 96 -11.46 -2.69 -5.88
CA ARG A 96 -10.83 -1.57 -5.19
C ARG A 96 -10.59 -1.94 -3.73
N ASP A 97 -9.41 -1.60 -3.23
CA ASP A 97 -9.06 -1.70 -1.82
C ASP A 97 -8.89 -0.31 -1.22
N VAL A 98 -9.52 -0.09 -0.07
CA VAL A 98 -9.51 1.20 0.63
C VAL A 98 -8.63 1.10 1.87
N PHE A 99 -7.55 1.87 1.88
CA PHE A 99 -6.64 2.00 3.00
C PHE A 99 -6.93 3.30 3.75
N LYS A 100 -7.27 3.19 5.04
CA LYS A 100 -7.32 4.33 5.96
C LYS A 100 -6.07 4.30 6.83
N VAL A 101 -5.38 5.42 6.98
CA VAL A 101 -4.11 5.49 7.73
C VAL A 101 -4.12 6.66 8.69
N ALA A 102 -3.94 6.35 9.97
CA ALA A 102 -3.65 7.34 10.99
C ALA A 102 -2.13 7.52 11.12
N PHE A 103 -1.65 8.75 11.15
CA PHE A 103 -0.23 9.06 11.30
C PHE A 103 0.09 9.65 12.67
N ILE A 104 1.28 9.34 13.19
CA ILE A 104 1.97 10.16 14.18
C ILE A 104 2.78 11.20 13.41
N ARG A 105 2.46 12.47 13.60
CA ARG A 105 3.17 13.61 13.01
C ARG A 105 3.91 14.36 14.11
N LYS A 106 5.23 14.40 14.02
CA LYS A 106 6.14 15.19 14.87
C LYS A 106 7.05 16.02 13.96
N GLU A 107 7.68 17.05 14.51
CA GLU A 107 8.50 18.02 13.76
C GLU A 107 9.46 17.37 12.74
N ASN A 108 10.12 16.28 13.12
CA ASN A 108 11.09 15.59 12.26
C ASN A 108 10.67 14.18 11.81
N ARG A 109 9.41 13.77 12.07
CA ARG A 109 8.96 12.40 11.83
C ARG A 109 7.48 12.30 11.43
N ILE A 110 7.22 11.62 10.33
CA ILE A 110 5.88 11.10 10.00
C ILE A 110 5.98 9.57 10.02
N SER A 111 5.16 8.91 10.84
CA SER A 111 5.13 7.45 10.95
C SER A 111 3.70 6.95 11.06
N GLN A 112 3.36 5.87 10.35
CA GLN A 112 2.06 5.21 10.48
C GLN A 112 1.80 4.72 11.91
N ARG A 113 0.63 5.09 12.46
CA ARG A 113 0.11 4.65 13.76
C ARG A 113 -0.76 3.41 13.58
N SER A 114 -1.68 3.49 12.64
CA SER A 114 -2.69 2.45 12.41
C SER A 114 -3.06 2.43 10.93
N ILE A 115 -3.30 1.24 10.39
CA ILE A 115 -3.74 1.03 9.01
C ILE A 115 -4.98 0.13 9.05
N TRP A 116 -6.03 0.57 8.37
CA TRP A 116 -7.20 -0.25 8.10
C TRP A 116 -7.30 -0.50 6.60
N LEU A 117 -7.59 -1.74 6.22
CA LEU A 117 -7.92 -2.16 4.87
C LEU A 117 -9.38 -2.59 4.85
N ASN A 118 -10.20 -1.96 4.00
CA ASN A 118 -11.64 -2.26 3.86
C ASN A 118 -12.32 -2.36 5.25
N ASP A 119 -12.09 -1.32 6.06
CA ASP A 119 -12.58 -1.17 7.45
C ASP A 119 -12.05 -2.19 8.48
N SER A 120 -11.17 -3.10 8.09
CA SER A 120 -10.50 -4.05 8.99
C SER A 120 -9.13 -3.53 9.43
N LEU A 121 -8.85 -3.54 10.73
CA LEU A 121 -7.55 -3.12 11.28
C LEU A 121 -6.46 -4.16 10.93
N ILE A 122 -5.44 -3.75 10.17
CA ILE A 122 -4.35 -4.64 9.71
C ILE A 122 -2.99 -4.29 10.32
N PHE A 123 -2.85 -3.08 10.85
CA PHE A 123 -1.64 -2.64 11.54
C PHE A 123 -2.02 -1.68 12.67
N ASP A 124 -1.39 -1.87 13.82
CA ASP A 124 -1.50 -0.96 14.97
C ASP A 124 -0.15 -0.92 15.71
N LEU A 125 0.49 0.24 15.69
CA LEU A 125 1.79 0.47 16.31
C LEU A 125 1.75 0.22 17.82
N GLN A 126 0.63 0.48 18.50
CA GLN A 126 0.53 0.27 19.96
C GLN A 126 0.44 -1.22 20.33
N LYS A 127 0.01 -2.07 19.39
CA LYS A 127 -0.10 -3.52 19.57
C LYS A 127 1.14 -4.28 19.10
N LYS A 128 2.07 -3.60 18.42
CA LYS A 128 3.31 -4.23 17.94
C LYS A 128 4.26 -4.41 19.12
N ILE A 129 4.38 -5.65 19.62
CA ILE A 129 5.29 -6.02 20.71
C ILE A 129 6.75 -6.12 20.21
N ASP A 130 6.96 -6.27 18.90
CA ASP A 130 8.29 -6.37 18.30
C ASP A 130 8.50 -5.39 17.14
N SER A 131 9.62 -4.66 17.19
CA SER A 131 9.92 -3.49 16.35
C SER A 131 10.73 -3.83 15.08
N THR A 132 11.00 -5.12 14.83
CA THR A 132 12.08 -5.54 13.91
C THR A 132 11.63 -6.16 12.59
N THR A 133 10.34 -6.42 12.35
CA THR A 133 9.90 -7.04 11.08
C THR A 133 9.32 -6.01 10.10
N ASP A 134 9.96 -5.88 8.94
CA ASP A 134 9.35 -5.37 7.70
C ASP A 134 8.12 -6.25 7.42
N TYR A 135 6.95 -5.67 7.62
CA TYR A 135 5.69 -6.40 7.56
C TYR A 135 5.11 -6.31 6.15
N ILE A 136 5.19 -7.41 5.41
CA ILE A 136 4.46 -7.56 4.15
C ILE A 136 3.07 -8.07 4.49
N PHE A 137 2.04 -7.30 4.15
CA PHE A 137 0.65 -7.69 4.36
C PHE A 137 0.11 -8.46 3.14
N GLU A 138 -0.55 -9.60 3.39
CA GLU A 138 -1.15 -10.41 2.33
C GLU A 138 -2.64 -10.09 2.17
N ILE A 139 -3.02 -9.60 1.00
CA ILE A 139 -4.41 -9.49 0.57
C ILE A 139 -4.78 -10.83 -0.08
N LYS A 140 -5.80 -11.51 0.47
CA LYS A 140 -6.32 -12.77 -0.07
C LYS A 140 -7.54 -12.51 -0.93
N ARG A 141 -7.49 -12.85 -2.22
CA ARG A 141 -8.65 -12.78 -3.12
C ARG A 141 -8.58 -13.76 -4.28
#